data_AF-X1V755-F1
#
_entry.id   AF-X1V755-F1
#
_cell.length_a   1.000
_cell.length_b   1.000
_cell.length_c   1.000
_cell.angle_alpha   90.00
_cell.angle_beta   90.00
_cell.angle_gamma   90.00
#
_symmetry.space_group_name_H-M   'P 1'
#
loop_
_entity.id
_entity.type
_entity.pdbx_description
1 polymer ?
#
loop_
_entity_poly.entity_id
_entity_poly.type
_entity_poly.pdbx_seq_one_letter_code
_entity_poly.pdbx_strand_id
1 'polypeptide(L)'
;DPTSGDLWVATSFDAAGDSAMDIVTFHYISSSGIWEKEVAAITPDSVSYAFPAVSVDYTGIPGIVFQKNIGSYPSVGPVGLLMFTRKVSGSWIPPETLRFSPDPLIDETSGWPSVGITETNEIYIAFTQDSSSFGFQVFYSKIVPESGIYDTPRRIVSKDNNDSLIGGIFPHMTYNFPVTGPYAGPGISWCSPPPPPTNLYYKHMPLIPTGVEEGNETAKPLLNFIEISPNPFSTTTHMSLTLPSIGQSAEGIELKIFDVSGRLVKSFSLPTAYSLLPTVLTWNGI
;
A
#
# COMPACT_ATOMS: atom_id res chain seq x y z
N ASP A 1 -6.48 -14.22 -8.61
CA ASP A 1 -6.17 -14.03 -10.03
C ASP A 1 -7.35 -13.33 -10.68
N PRO A 2 -7.14 -12.16 -11.29
CA PRO A 2 -8.21 -11.37 -11.90
C PRO A 2 -8.87 -12.03 -13.12
N THR A 3 -8.26 -13.08 -13.70
CA THR A 3 -8.69 -13.69 -14.97
C THR A 3 -9.30 -15.08 -14.82
N SER A 4 -8.77 -15.91 -13.91
CA SER A 4 -9.15 -17.32 -13.77
C SER A 4 -10.10 -17.61 -12.61
N GLY A 5 -10.25 -16.67 -11.67
CA GLY A 5 -10.95 -16.92 -10.40
C GLY A 5 -10.13 -17.71 -9.38
N ASP A 6 -8.87 -18.05 -9.69
CA ASP A 6 -7.95 -18.69 -8.76
C ASP A 6 -7.60 -17.77 -7.58
N LEU A 7 -7.28 -18.37 -6.44
CA LEU A 7 -6.84 -17.63 -5.24
C LEU A 7 -5.40 -17.95 -4.92
N TRP A 8 -4.64 -16.93 -4.53
CA TRP A 8 -3.28 -17.06 -4.05
C TRP A 8 -3.20 -16.51 -2.64
N VAL A 9 -2.59 -17.29 -1.74
CA VAL A 9 -2.28 -16.89 -0.37
C VAL A 9 -0.80 -17.06 -0.16
N ALA A 10 -0.13 -16.05 0.40
CA ALA A 10 1.26 -16.14 0.83
C ALA A 10 1.33 -16.05 2.35
N THR A 11 2.17 -16.88 2.97
CA THR A 11 2.41 -16.90 4.41
C THR A 11 3.87 -17.22 4.71
N SER A 12 4.25 -17.07 5.97
CA SER A 12 5.58 -17.44 6.47
C SER A 12 5.49 -18.68 7.36
N PHE A 13 6.33 -19.69 7.08
CA PHE A 13 6.34 -20.95 7.82
C PHE A 13 7.74 -21.59 7.73
N ASP A 14 8.15 -22.38 8.73
CA ASP A 14 9.38 -23.17 8.68
C ASP A 14 9.15 -24.40 7.79
N ALA A 15 9.35 -24.23 6.49
CA ALA A 15 9.11 -25.27 5.49
C ALA A 15 10.34 -26.16 5.30
N ALA A 16 11.54 -25.63 5.52
CA ALA A 16 12.81 -26.33 5.43
C ALA A 16 13.14 -27.15 6.70
N GLY A 17 12.51 -26.86 7.84
CA GLY A 17 12.78 -27.53 9.12
C GLY A 17 14.06 -27.03 9.81
N ASP A 18 14.50 -25.82 9.48
CA ASP A 18 15.75 -25.21 9.94
C ASP A 18 15.52 -24.16 11.05
N SER A 19 14.29 -24.06 11.57
CA SER A 19 13.86 -23.06 12.56
C SER A 19 13.88 -21.61 12.06
N ALA A 20 14.04 -21.40 10.75
CA ALA A 20 13.88 -20.10 10.12
C ALA A 20 12.56 -20.05 9.34
N MET A 21 12.03 -18.85 9.11
CA MET A 21 10.79 -18.69 8.35
C MET A 21 11.07 -18.60 6.85
N ASP A 22 10.40 -19.45 6.09
CA ASP A 22 10.34 -19.44 4.62
C ASP A 22 9.09 -18.73 4.13
N ILE A 23 9.04 -18.41 2.83
CA ILE A 23 7.81 -17.97 2.17
C ILE A 23 7.13 -19.16 1.51
N VAL A 24 5.90 -19.42 1.93
CA VAL A 24 5.05 -20.51 1.43
C VAL A 24 3.81 -19.92 0.78
N THR A 25 3.38 -20.50 -0.34
CA THR A 25 2.13 -20.14 -1.01
C THR A 25 1.14 -21.28 -1.03
N PHE A 26 -0.14 -20.91 -1.00
CA PHE A 26 -1.26 -21.79 -1.31
C PHE A 26 -2.00 -21.24 -2.53
N HIS A 27 -2.16 -22.07 -3.55
CA HIS A 27 -2.84 -21.75 -4.80
C HIS A 27 -4.13 -22.57 -4.89
N TYR A 28 -5.28 -21.90 -4.85
CA TYR A 28 -6.57 -22.50 -5.13
C TYR A 28 -6.86 -22.44 -6.62
N ILE A 29 -7.02 -23.60 -7.23
CA ILE A 29 -7.37 -23.75 -8.65
C ILE A 29 -8.88 -23.83 -8.75
N SER A 30 -9.52 -22.76 -9.25
CA SER A 30 -10.98 -22.60 -9.25
C SER A 30 -11.69 -23.69 -10.05
N SER A 31 -11.09 -24.13 -11.16
CA SER A 31 -11.65 -25.11 -12.09
C SER A 31 -11.73 -26.53 -11.49
N SER A 32 -10.87 -26.85 -10.52
CA SER A 32 -10.79 -28.17 -9.90
C SER A 32 -11.20 -28.17 -8.43
N GLY A 33 -11.22 -27.01 -7.78
CA GLY A 33 -11.47 -26.88 -6.34
C GLY A 33 -10.33 -27.37 -5.46
N ILE A 34 -9.12 -27.53 -6.02
CA ILE A 34 -7.94 -28.08 -5.34
C ILE A 34 -7.04 -26.94 -4.84
N TRP A 35 -6.46 -27.14 -3.65
CA TRP A 35 -5.38 -26.31 -3.13
C TRP A 35 -4.03 -26.98 -3.37
N GLU A 36 -3.10 -26.25 -3.96
CA GLU A 36 -1.70 -26.64 -4.11
C GLU A 36 -0.83 -25.82 -3.17
N LYS A 37 0.18 -26.47 -2.57
CA LYS A 37 1.15 -25.84 -1.68
C LYS A 37 2.50 -25.76 -2.39
N GLU A 38 3.12 -24.60 -2.36
CA GLU A 38 4.47 -24.38 -2.91
C GLU A 38 5.34 -23.62 -1.91
N VAL A 39 6.65 -23.86 -1.93
CA VAL A 39 7.64 -23.04 -1.22
C VAL A 39 8.18 -22.03 -2.21
N ALA A 40 7.85 -20.75 -2.01
CA ALA A 40 8.22 -19.67 -2.92
C ALA A 40 9.65 -19.16 -2.68
N ALA A 41 10.10 -19.18 -1.42
CA ALA A 41 11.46 -18.81 -1.07
C ALA A 41 11.90 -19.52 0.21
N ILE A 42 13.04 -20.20 0.15
CA ILE A 42 13.72 -20.75 1.33
C ILE A 42 14.73 -19.72 1.83
N THR A 43 14.69 -19.44 3.12
CA THR A 43 15.65 -18.50 3.72
C THR A 43 17.02 -19.16 3.93
N PRO A 44 18.13 -18.44 3.74
CA PRO A 44 19.43 -18.96 4.17
C PRO A 44 19.52 -18.97 5.70
N ASP A 45 20.20 -19.99 6.25
CA ASP A 45 20.43 -20.16 7.70
C ASP A 45 20.79 -18.82 8.38
N SER A 46 20.16 -18.53 9.53
CA SER A 46 20.32 -17.36 10.43
C SER A 46 19.35 -16.18 10.32
N VAL A 47 18.45 -16.14 9.32
CA VAL A 47 17.47 -15.05 9.16
C VAL A 47 16.11 -15.58 8.73
N SER A 48 15.04 -14.86 9.07
CA SER A 48 13.65 -15.24 8.73
C SER A 48 13.09 -14.36 7.62
N TYR A 49 12.45 -14.99 6.63
CA TYR A 49 11.57 -14.31 5.69
C TYR A 49 10.16 -14.18 6.29
N ALA A 50 9.62 -12.96 6.29
CA ALA A 50 8.38 -12.62 6.98
C ALA A 50 7.52 -11.63 6.19
N PHE A 51 6.27 -11.47 6.62
CA PHE A 51 5.35 -10.43 6.14
C PHE A 51 5.13 -10.42 4.63
N PRO A 52 4.78 -11.57 4.01
CA PRO A 52 4.53 -11.60 2.59
C PRO A 52 3.27 -10.80 2.23
N ALA A 53 3.33 -10.15 1.08
CA ALA A 53 2.22 -9.51 0.38
C ALA A 53 2.27 -10.01 -1.07
N VAL A 54 1.16 -10.60 -1.53
CA VAL A 54 1.07 -11.23 -2.86
C VAL A 54 0.23 -10.39 -3.80
N SER A 55 0.70 -10.23 -5.04
CA SER A 55 -0.06 -9.72 -6.17
C SER A 55 -0.07 -10.77 -7.28
N VAL A 56 -1.14 -10.83 -8.06
CA VAL A 56 -1.23 -11.72 -9.23
C VAL A 56 -1.49 -10.85 -10.44
N ASP A 57 -0.63 -10.97 -11.45
CA ASP A 57 -0.78 -10.18 -12.65
C ASP A 57 -1.93 -10.68 -13.55
N TYR A 58 -2.26 -9.88 -14.56
CA TYR A 58 -3.34 -10.19 -15.50
C TYR A 58 -3.01 -11.33 -16.47
N THR A 59 -1.84 -11.95 -16.33
CA THR A 59 -1.47 -13.21 -16.99
C THR A 59 -1.52 -14.42 -16.05
N GLY A 60 -1.94 -14.22 -14.80
CA GLY A 60 -2.06 -15.26 -13.78
C GLY A 60 -0.75 -15.57 -13.06
N ILE A 61 0.30 -14.75 -13.22
CA ILE A 61 1.59 -14.98 -12.59
C ILE A 61 1.63 -14.28 -11.22
N PRO A 62 1.85 -15.03 -10.11
CA PRO A 62 2.00 -14.43 -8.79
C PRO A 62 3.39 -13.82 -8.59
N GLY A 63 3.42 -12.68 -7.92
CA GLY A 63 4.61 -12.04 -7.36
C GLY A 63 4.42 -11.77 -5.87
N ILE A 64 5.47 -11.93 -5.08
CA ILE A 64 5.44 -11.77 -3.63
C ILE A 64 6.51 -10.78 -3.22
N VAL A 65 6.09 -9.76 -2.48
CA VAL A 65 6.97 -8.87 -1.73
C VAL A 65 6.98 -9.33 -0.29
N PHE A 66 8.14 -9.42 0.34
CA PHE A 66 8.26 -9.84 1.72
C PHE A 66 9.51 -9.22 2.35
N GLN A 67 9.68 -9.39 3.66
CA GLN A 67 10.81 -8.84 4.41
C GLN A 67 11.80 -9.95 4.79
N LYS A 68 13.09 -9.73 4.55
CA LYS A 68 14.18 -10.46 5.20
C LYS A 68 14.49 -9.78 6.53
N ASN A 69 14.03 -10.35 7.63
CA ASN A 69 14.19 -9.77 8.96
C ASN A 69 15.66 -9.87 9.42
N ILE A 70 16.22 -8.73 9.82
CA ILE A 70 17.59 -8.64 10.36
C ILE A 70 17.62 -8.05 11.78
N GLY A 71 16.50 -7.54 12.28
CA GLY A 71 16.38 -7.00 13.62
C GLY A 71 14.95 -6.61 13.97
N SER A 72 14.79 -5.78 15.01
CA SER A 72 13.53 -5.14 15.34
C SER A 72 13.72 -3.79 16.02
N TYR A 73 12.73 -2.91 15.84
CA TYR A 73 12.58 -1.68 16.61
C TYR A 73 11.39 -1.81 17.57
N PRO A 74 11.51 -1.36 18.83
CA PRO A 74 10.43 -1.45 19.81
C PRO A 74 9.11 -0.80 19.37
N SER A 75 9.18 0.25 18.53
CA SER A 75 8.04 1.06 18.12
C SER A 75 7.43 0.69 16.76
N VAL A 76 8.07 -0.14 15.95
CA VAL A 76 7.57 -0.41 14.58
C VAL A 76 7.68 -1.88 14.17
N GLY A 77 8.16 -2.73 15.07
CA GLY A 77 8.25 -4.17 14.85
C GLY A 77 9.54 -4.57 14.15
N PRO A 78 9.56 -5.72 13.46
CA PRO A 78 10.76 -6.21 12.79
C PRO A 78 11.23 -5.27 11.69
N VAL A 79 12.55 -5.13 11.60
CA VAL A 79 13.24 -4.39 10.55
C VAL A 79 14.02 -5.36 9.67
N GLY A 80 14.11 -5.06 8.39
CA GLY A 80 14.69 -5.94 7.40
C GLY A 80 14.89 -5.30 6.04
N LEU A 81 15.26 -6.13 5.07
CA LEU A 81 15.33 -5.73 3.67
C LEU A 81 14.08 -6.20 2.95
N LEU A 82 13.52 -5.36 2.07
CA LEU A 82 12.47 -5.81 1.17
C LEU A 82 13.04 -6.75 0.11
N MET A 83 12.32 -7.83 -0.11
CA MET A 83 12.64 -8.88 -1.06
C MET A 83 11.47 -9.06 -2.02
N PHE A 84 11.77 -9.50 -3.24
CA PHE A 84 10.78 -9.86 -4.23
C PHE A 84 11.09 -11.21 -4.87
N THR A 85 10.07 -12.04 -5.06
CA THR A 85 10.13 -13.24 -5.90
C THR A 85 8.85 -13.33 -6.73
N ARG A 86 8.91 -14.07 -7.85
CA ARG A 86 7.75 -14.36 -8.69
C ARG A 86 7.93 -15.68 -9.43
N LYS A 87 6.83 -16.20 -9.99
CA LYS A 87 6.93 -17.34 -10.91
C LYS A 87 7.39 -16.88 -12.29
N VAL A 88 8.35 -17.58 -12.87
CA VAL A 88 8.77 -17.46 -14.27
C VAL A 88 8.83 -18.87 -14.84
N SER A 89 8.13 -19.11 -15.95
CA SER A 89 8.04 -20.44 -16.57
C SER A 89 7.62 -21.54 -15.60
N GLY A 90 6.70 -21.23 -14.67
CA GLY A 90 6.14 -22.18 -13.70
C GLY A 90 6.97 -22.39 -12.43
N SER A 91 8.16 -21.80 -12.31
CA SER A 91 9.03 -21.93 -11.12
C SER A 91 9.25 -20.58 -10.43
N TRP A 92 9.38 -20.58 -9.11
CA TRP A 92 9.78 -19.38 -8.36
C TRP A 92 11.24 -19.02 -8.63
N ILE A 93 11.51 -17.75 -8.92
CA ILE A 93 12.88 -17.25 -9.07
C ILE A 93 13.50 -17.00 -7.68
N PRO A 94 14.83 -17.07 -7.55
CA PRO A 94 15.51 -16.66 -6.32
C PRO A 94 15.08 -15.25 -5.90
N PRO A 95 14.85 -14.99 -4.60
CA PRO A 95 14.48 -13.66 -4.15
C PRO A 95 15.52 -12.59 -4.45
N GLU A 96 15.07 -11.46 -4.97
CA GLU A 96 15.88 -10.28 -5.23
C GLU A 96 15.66 -9.24 -4.14
N THR A 97 16.74 -8.59 -3.68
CA THR A 97 16.63 -7.47 -2.74
C THR A 97 16.19 -6.21 -3.48
N LEU A 98 15.09 -5.62 -3.02
CA LEU A 98 14.60 -4.36 -3.54
C LEU A 98 15.33 -3.21 -2.86
N ARG A 99 15.98 -2.36 -3.66
CA ARG A 99 16.72 -1.19 -3.18
C ARG A 99 16.11 0.06 -3.77
N PHE A 100 15.50 0.86 -2.91
CA PHE A 100 14.78 2.05 -3.32
C PHE A 100 15.43 3.34 -2.84
N SER A 101 16.41 3.24 -1.96
CA SER A 101 17.18 4.37 -1.48
C SER A 101 18.41 4.60 -2.35
N PRO A 102 18.76 5.86 -2.67
CA PRO A 102 20.06 6.18 -3.25
C PRO A 102 21.21 5.93 -2.25
N ASP A 103 20.92 5.91 -0.96
CA ASP A 103 21.87 5.53 0.09
C ASP A 103 21.53 4.12 0.60
N PRO A 104 22.39 3.12 0.35
CA PRO A 104 22.14 1.73 0.76
C PRO A 104 22.19 1.54 2.28
N LEU A 105 22.72 2.51 3.05
CA LEU A 105 22.74 2.43 4.52
C LEU A 105 21.36 2.64 5.14
N ILE A 106 20.38 3.11 4.36
CA ILE A 106 19.02 3.32 4.80
C ILE A 106 18.02 2.47 3.99
N ASP A 107 18.44 1.37 3.35
CA ASP A 107 17.51 0.49 2.61
C ASP A 107 16.60 -0.34 3.53
N GLU A 108 16.87 -0.34 4.84
CA GLU A 108 16.08 -1.10 5.82
C GLU A 108 14.64 -0.60 5.90
N THR A 109 13.69 -1.53 5.86
CA THR A 109 12.25 -1.28 6.03
C THR A 109 11.75 -1.91 7.31
N SER A 110 10.62 -1.43 7.80
CA SER A 110 9.97 -1.97 8.99
C SER A 110 8.52 -2.34 8.72
N GLY A 111 8.04 -3.35 9.45
CA GLY A 111 6.63 -3.74 9.45
C GLY A 111 6.20 -4.49 8.18
N TRP A 112 4.89 -4.47 7.91
CA TRP A 112 4.31 -5.20 6.79
C TRP A 112 4.31 -4.35 5.51
N PRO A 113 4.93 -4.79 4.40
CA PRO A 113 4.76 -4.12 3.12
C PRO A 113 3.35 -4.34 2.57
N SER A 114 2.85 -3.41 1.76
CA SER A 114 1.61 -3.59 1.00
C SER A 114 1.90 -3.57 -0.48
N VAL A 115 1.29 -4.48 -1.23
CA VAL A 115 1.45 -4.60 -2.68
C VAL A 115 0.14 -4.31 -3.39
N GLY A 116 0.24 -3.76 -4.59
CA GLY A 116 -0.88 -3.48 -5.48
C GLY A 116 -0.38 -3.44 -6.91
N ILE A 117 -1.29 -3.60 -7.86
CA ILE A 117 -0.96 -3.81 -9.27
C ILE A 117 -1.86 -2.97 -10.17
N THR A 118 -1.30 -2.52 -11.28
CA THR A 118 -2.06 -1.87 -12.35
C THR A 118 -2.62 -2.88 -13.35
N GLU A 119 -3.58 -2.46 -14.17
CA GLU A 119 -4.07 -3.22 -15.33
C GLU A 119 -2.99 -3.51 -16.40
N THR A 120 -1.83 -2.85 -16.30
CA THR A 120 -0.66 -3.04 -17.17
C THR A 120 0.42 -3.92 -16.52
N ASN A 121 0.11 -4.61 -15.42
CA ASN A 121 1.02 -5.48 -14.68
C ASN A 121 2.23 -4.76 -14.03
N GLU A 122 2.13 -3.45 -13.81
CA GLU A 122 3.11 -2.74 -12.98
C GLU A 122 2.79 -2.98 -11.50
N ILE A 123 3.79 -3.38 -10.72
CA ILE A 123 3.62 -3.65 -9.29
C ILE A 123 4.09 -2.43 -8.51
N TYR A 124 3.25 -1.95 -7.61
CA TYR A 124 3.59 -0.93 -6.64
C TYR A 124 3.71 -1.55 -5.26
N ILE A 125 4.58 -0.96 -4.45
CA ILE A 125 4.92 -1.46 -3.12
C ILE A 125 4.91 -0.26 -2.18
N ALA A 126 4.10 -0.31 -1.14
CA ALA A 126 4.11 0.65 -0.04
C ALA A 126 4.80 0.03 1.18
N PHE A 127 5.67 0.80 1.84
CA PHE A 127 6.48 0.31 2.96
C PHE A 127 6.86 1.42 3.92
N THR A 128 7.17 1.06 5.16
CA THR A 128 7.70 1.99 6.17
C THR A 128 9.21 1.91 6.19
N GLN A 129 9.89 3.05 6.18
CA GLN A 129 11.28 3.09 6.65
C GLN A 129 11.67 4.40 7.33
N ASP A 130 12.82 4.37 8.00
CA ASP A 130 13.36 5.54 8.69
C ASP A 130 13.85 6.58 7.67
N SER A 131 13.45 7.83 7.87
CA SER A 131 13.89 8.96 7.07
C SER A 131 15.15 9.63 7.60
N SER A 132 15.80 9.09 8.66
CA SER A 132 16.97 9.60 9.39
C SER A 132 16.80 10.95 10.09
N SER A 133 15.90 11.80 9.60
CA SER A 133 15.70 13.18 10.07
C SER A 133 14.39 13.38 10.83
N PHE A 134 13.37 12.57 10.57
CA PHE A 134 12.02 12.74 11.14
C PHE A 134 11.37 11.40 11.55
N GLY A 135 12.20 10.39 11.80
CA GLY A 135 11.76 9.03 12.13
C GLY A 135 11.10 8.30 10.96
N PHE A 136 10.27 7.31 11.27
CA PHE A 136 9.61 6.44 10.29
C PHE A 136 8.60 7.19 9.42
N GLN A 137 8.72 6.98 8.11
CA GLN A 137 7.84 7.52 7.09
C GLN A 137 7.31 6.39 6.21
N VAL A 138 6.18 6.63 5.55
CA VAL A 138 5.63 5.76 4.53
C VAL A 138 6.15 6.19 3.18
N PHE A 139 6.68 5.23 2.45
CA PHE A 139 7.12 5.36 1.08
C PHE A 139 6.31 4.43 0.18
N TYR A 140 6.30 4.73 -1.11
CA TYR A 140 5.89 3.79 -2.13
C TYR A 140 6.88 3.82 -3.29
N SER A 141 7.03 2.67 -3.95
CA SER A 141 7.84 2.53 -5.16
C SER A 141 7.15 1.61 -6.16
N LYS A 142 7.69 1.58 -7.39
CA LYS A 142 7.24 0.75 -8.49
C LYS A 142 8.32 -0.25 -8.85
N ILE A 143 7.94 -1.47 -9.19
CA ILE A 143 8.79 -2.43 -9.88
C ILE A 143 8.10 -2.87 -11.18
N VAL A 144 8.89 -3.19 -12.20
CA VAL A 144 8.41 -3.73 -13.47
C VAL A 144 9.15 -5.04 -13.72
N PRO A 145 8.65 -6.15 -13.15
CA PRO A 145 9.37 -7.42 -13.19
C PRO A 145 9.63 -7.92 -14.61
N GLU A 146 8.74 -7.67 -15.57
CA GLU A 146 8.94 -8.09 -16.97
C GLU A 146 10.08 -7.38 -17.68
N SER A 147 10.44 -6.19 -17.19
CA SER A 147 11.58 -5.42 -17.70
C SER A 147 12.83 -5.58 -16.83
N GLY A 148 12.77 -6.40 -15.78
CA GLY A 148 13.86 -6.55 -14.80
C GLY A 148 14.14 -5.27 -13.98
N ILE A 149 13.17 -4.36 -13.88
CA ILE A 149 13.32 -3.08 -13.15
C ILE A 149 12.81 -3.29 -11.71
N TYR A 150 13.72 -3.24 -10.74
CA TYR A 150 13.42 -3.51 -9.32
C TYR A 150 13.81 -2.37 -8.37
N ASP A 151 14.44 -1.32 -8.90
CA ASP A 151 15.14 -0.26 -8.18
C ASP A 151 14.62 1.14 -8.53
N THR A 152 13.33 1.24 -8.87
CA THR A 152 12.72 2.56 -9.09
C THR A 152 12.83 3.41 -7.82
N PRO A 153 13.21 4.70 -7.92
CA PRO A 153 13.28 5.57 -6.75
C PRO A 153 11.94 5.64 -6.02
N ARG A 154 11.97 5.41 -4.70
CA ARG A 154 10.79 5.58 -3.85
C ARG A 154 10.33 7.04 -3.79
N ARG A 155 9.05 7.21 -3.52
CA ARG A 155 8.43 8.50 -3.20
C ARG A 155 7.80 8.45 -1.82
N ILE A 156 7.84 9.58 -1.12
CA ILE A 156 7.27 9.70 0.22
C ILE A 156 5.78 9.97 0.17
N VAL A 157 5.02 9.27 1.01
CA VAL A 157 3.55 9.35 1.11
C VAL A 157 3.14 10.20 2.31
N SER A 158 3.77 9.99 3.47
CA SER A 158 3.42 10.57 4.78
C SER A 158 3.81 12.06 4.91
N LYS A 159 3.26 12.87 4.01
CA LYS A 159 3.32 14.33 3.99
C LYS A 159 1.92 14.93 4.10
N ASP A 160 1.80 15.99 4.89
CA ASP A 160 0.60 16.82 4.90
C ASP A 160 0.49 17.69 3.62
N ASN A 161 -0.52 18.57 3.59
CA ASN A 161 -0.79 19.44 2.44
C ASN A 161 0.24 20.57 2.26
N ASN A 162 1.09 20.81 3.26
CA ASN A 162 2.17 21.79 3.22
C ASN A 162 3.53 21.10 2.96
N ASP A 163 3.51 19.87 2.45
CA ASP A 163 4.70 19.02 2.26
C ASP A 163 5.50 18.73 3.53
N SER A 164 4.91 18.98 4.70
CA SER A 164 5.53 18.69 5.99
C SER A 164 5.40 17.21 6.32
N LEU A 165 6.48 16.62 6.82
CA LEU A 165 6.51 15.22 7.21
C LEU A 165 5.67 15.01 8.47
N ILE A 166 4.73 14.07 8.41
CA ILE A 166 3.85 13.77 9.54
C ILE A 166 4.14 12.42 10.20
N GLY A 167 5.13 11.68 9.68
CA GLY A 167 5.41 10.33 10.14
C GLY A 167 4.39 9.32 9.62
N GLY A 168 4.82 8.07 9.52
CA GLY A 168 3.90 7.02 9.12
C GLY A 168 4.44 5.62 9.29
N ILE A 169 3.56 4.73 9.76
CA ILE A 169 3.83 3.32 9.96
C ILE A 169 2.67 2.48 9.40
N PHE A 170 2.96 1.22 9.07
CA PHE A 170 1.97 0.21 8.66
C PHE A 170 1.11 0.64 7.47
N PRO A 171 1.71 0.89 6.30
CA PRO A 171 0.95 1.29 5.13
C PRO A 171 0.09 0.15 4.61
N HIS A 172 -1.08 0.51 4.09
CA HIS A 172 -1.91 -0.36 3.29
C HIS A 172 -2.24 0.34 1.98
N MET A 173 -2.17 -0.40 0.87
CA MET A 173 -2.38 0.13 -0.47
C MET A 173 -3.54 -0.61 -1.15
N THR A 174 -4.31 0.12 -1.94
CA THR A 174 -5.34 -0.46 -2.82
C THR A 174 -4.72 -1.51 -3.75
N TYR A 175 -5.31 -2.71 -3.78
CA TYR A 175 -4.74 -3.85 -4.52
C TYR A 175 -4.75 -3.68 -6.04
N ASN A 176 -5.82 -3.09 -6.59
CA ASN A 176 -5.95 -2.81 -8.02
C ASN A 176 -6.31 -1.33 -8.19
N PHE A 177 -5.61 -0.63 -9.08
CA PHE A 177 -5.88 0.79 -9.36
C PHE A 177 -5.62 1.13 -10.83
N PRO A 178 -6.40 2.07 -11.40
CA PRO A 178 -6.32 2.39 -12.82
C PRO A 178 -5.03 3.13 -13.17
N VAL A 179 -4.57 2.99 -14.41
CA VAL A 179 -3.48 3.80 -14.99
C VAL A 179 -3.97 5.06 -15.70
N THR A 180 -5.28 5.19 -15.90
CA THR A 180 -5.89 6.33 -16.58
C THR A 180 -7.03 6.95 -15.78
N GLY A 181 -7.39 8.18 -16.14
CA GLY A 181 -8.49 8.91 -15.52
C GLY A 181 -8.07 9.77 -14.32
N PRO A 182 -9.04 10.43 -13.67
CA PRO A 182 -8.77 11.43 -12.63
C PRO A 182 -8.19 10.86 -11.34
N TYR A 183 -8.19 9.52 -11.18
CA TYR A 183 -7.73 8.81 -9.99
C TYR A 183 -6.69 7.74 -10.34
N ALA A 184 -5.84 8.00 -11.35
CA ALA A 184 -4.77 7.09 -11.73
C ALA A 184 -3.70 6.96 -10.63
N GLY A 185 -3.33 5.73 -10.28
CA GLY A 185 -2.38 5.42 -9.21
C GLY A 185 -3.03 4.98 -7.89
N PRO A 186 -2.22 4.55 -6.91
CA PRO A 186 -2.72 3.88 -5.72
C PRO A 186 -3.30 4.83 -4.68
N GLY A 187 -4.34 4.36 -3.98
CA GLY A 187 -4.73 4.88 -2.67
C GLY A 187 -3.89 4.22 -1.58
N ILE A 188 -3.30 5.00 -0.68
CA ILE A 188 -2.46 4.49 0.41
C ILE A 188 -2.98 5.05 1.74
N SER A 189 -3.28 4.17 2.69
CA SER A 189 -3.58 4.50 4.08
C SER A 189 -2.44 4.10 5.00
N TRP A 190 -2.30 4.81 6.14
CA TRP A 190 -1.27 4.51 7.14
C TRP A 190 -1.60 5.10 8.50
N CYS A 191 -0.83 4.74 9.52
CA CYS A 191 -1.03 5.17 10.90
C CYS A 191 0.02 6.18 11.36
N SER A 192 -0.35 7.10 12.28
CA SER A 192 0.64 7.97 12.95
C SER A 192 1.59 7.17 13.86
N PRO A 193 2.88 7.52 13.89
CA PRO A 193 3.76 7.12 14.99
C PRO A 193 3.56 8.03 16.23
N PRO A 194 4.02 7.63 17.43
CA PRO A 194 4.50 6.30 17.82
C PRO A 194 3.33 5.36 18.22
N PRO A 195 3.59 4.07 18.51
CA PRO A 195 2.56 3.18 19.02
C PRO A 195 2.09 3.53 20.44
N PRO A 196 0.82 3.23 20.78
CA PRO A 196 -0.21 2.78 19.85
C PRO A 196 -0.59 3.92 18.88
N PRO A 197 -0.80 3.61 17.58
CA PRO A 197 -1.16 4.63 16.61
C PRO A 197 -2.50 5.28 16.97
N THR A 198 -2.59 6.59 16.83
CA THR A 198 -3.77 7.38 17.23
C THR A 198 -4.60 7.86 16.05
N ASN A 199 -3.98 8.03 14.89
CA ASN A 199 -4.61 8.58 13.70
C ASN A 199 -4.42 7.65 12.51
N LEU A 200 -5.46 7.56 11.67
CA LEU A 200 -5.42 6.91 10.36
C LEU A 200 -5.44 7.99 9.29
N TYR A 201 -4.49 7.92 8.37
CA TYR A 201 -4.37 8.82 7.23
C TYR A 201 -4.65 8.07 5.93
N TYR A 202 -5.03 8.81 4.90
CA TYR A 202 -5.18 8.32 3.54
C TYR A 202 -4.70 9.38 2.55
N LYS A 203 -4.04 8.92 1.48
CA LYS A 203 -3.61 9.76 0.37
C LYS A 203 -3.64 8.97 -0.92
N HIS A 204 -4.19 9.59 -1.97
CA HIS A 204 -4.08 9.09 -3.32
C HIS A 204 -2.75 9.56 -3.92
N MET A 205 -2.00 8.64 -4.53
CA MET A 205 -0.66 8.88 -5.05
C MET A 205 -0.66 8.76 -6.57
N PRO A 206 0.11 9.60 -7.28
CA PRO A 206 0.25 9.49 -8.73
C PRO A 206 1.05 8.23 -9.11
N LEU A 207 0.88 7.79 -10.35
CA LEU A 207 1.75 6.79 -10.96
C LEU A 207 3.21 7.26 -10.93
N ILE A 208 4.14 6.31 -10.84
CA ILE A 208 5.57 6.57 -10.98
C ILE A 208 5.92 6.31 -12.45
N PRO A 209 6.35 7.31 -13.23
CA PRO A 209 6.76 7.09 -14.62
C PRO A 209 8.00 6.18 -14.67
N THR A 210 8.09 5.36 -15.71
CA THR A 210 9.25 4.52 -16.02
C THR A 210 10.08 5.18 -17.12
N GLY A 211 11.36 5.42 -16.85
CA GLY A 211 12.29 6.06 -17.79
C GLY A 211 12.82 7.42 -17.31
N VAL A 212 13.89 7.90 -17.95
CA VAL A 212 14.41 9.26 -17.75
C VAL A 212 13.53 10.21 -18.56
N GLU A 213 12.46 10.73 -17.95
CA GLU A 213 11.85 11.96 -18.47
C GLU A 213 12.60 13.16 -17.88
N GLU A 214 13.41 13.81 -18.73
CA GLU A 214 13.85 15.18 -18.47
C GLU A 214 12.63 16.10 -18.48
N GLY A 215 12.23 16.57 -17.30
CA GLY A 215 11.49 17.80 -17.10
C GLY A 215 10.17 17.94 -17.85
N ASN A 216 9.09 17.47 -17.23
CA ASN A 216 7.88 18.28 -17.08
C ASN A 216 7.09 17.73 -15.89
N GLU A 217 7.14 18.45 -14.77
CA GLU A 217 6.23 18.25 -13.64
C GLU A 217 4.79 18.46 -14.13
N THR A 218 4.17 17.39 -14.63
CA THR A 218 2.78 17.42 -15.06
C THR A 218 1.89 17.07 -13.87
N ALA A 219 1.00 18.01 -13.58
CA ALA A 219 -0.10 18.00 -12.61
C ALA A 219 0.28 17.76 -11.14
N LYS A 220 0.24 18.84 -10.35
CA LYS A 220 0.02 18.73 -8.89
C LYS A 220 -1.22 17.84 -8.68
N PRO A 221 -1.12 16.72 -7.94
CA PRO A 221 -2.30 15.91 -7.64
C PRO A 221 -3.33 16.79 -6.93
N LEU A 222 -4.60 16.68 -7.32
CA LEU A 222 -5.71 17.27 -6.57
C LEU A 222 -5.75 16.57 -5.21
N LEU A 223 -5.17 17.21 -4.20
CA LEU A 223 -5.04 16.68 -2.84
C LEU A 223 -6.41 16.69 -2.14
N ASN A 224 -7.08 15.55 -2.10
CA ASN A 224 -8.23 15.31 -1.25
C ASN A 224 -7.77 14.56 0.01
N PHE A 225 -7.99 15.14 1.20
CA PHE A 225 -7.62 14.52 2.47
C PHE A 225 -8.87 14.20 3.30
N ILE A 226 -8.94 12.98 3.82
CA ILE A 226 -9.97 12.54 4.77
C ILE A 226 -9.34 12.22 6.12
N GLU A 227 -9.84 12.84 7.18
CA GLU A 227 -9.45 12.58 8.57
C GLU A 227 -10.63 11.94 9.29
N ILE A 228 -10.40 10.85 10.02
CA ILE A 228 -11.45 10.14 10.77
C ILE A 228 -10.95 9.87 12.19
N SER A 229 -11.61 10.45 13.20
CA SER A 229 -11.23 10.27 14.61
C SER A 229 -12.41 10.40 15.59
N PRO A 230 -12.48 9.60 16.67
CA PRO A 230 -11.68 8.40 16.91
C PRO A 230 -12.07 7.25 15.97
N ASN A 231 -11.11 6.37 15.68
CA ASN A 231 -11.33 5.11 14.97
C ASN A 231 -10.47 4.01 15.62
N PRO A 232 -11.06 2.95 16.22
CA PRO A 232 -12.50 2.66 16.34
C PRO A 232 -13.21 3.66 17.25
N PHE A 233 -14.46 4.00 16.93
CA PHE A 233 -15.32 4.83 17.78
C PHE A 233 -16.33 3.98 18.55
N SER A 234 -16.64 4.37 19.78
CA SER A 234 -17.70 3.73 20.60
C SER A 234 -18.95 4.58 20.75
N THR A 235 -18.86 5.89 20.54
CA THR A 235 -19.97 6.85 20.76
C THR A 235 -20.14 7.83 19.60
N THR A 236 -19.06 8.50 19.20
CA THR A 236 -19.06 9.50 18.11
C THR A 236 -17.78 9.39 17.29
N THR A 237 -17.86 9.69 15.99
CA THR A 237 -16.69 9.85 15.13
C THR A 237 -16.78 11.18 14.38
N HIS A 238 -15.65 11.83 14.21
CA HIS A 238 -15.48 13.05 13.43
C HIS A 238 -14.83 12.67 12.11
N MET A 239 -15.50 13.01 11.01
CA MET A 239 -14.98 12.84 9.66
C MET A 239 -14.80 14.22 9.04
N SER A 240 -13.57 14.56 8.67
CA SER A 240 -13.24 15.83 8.02
C SER A 240 -12.73 15.55 6.61
N LEU A 241 -13.37 16.15 5.60
CA LEU A 241 -12.92 16.09 4.20
C LEU A 241 -12.45 17.48 3.78
N THR A 242 -11.18 17.58 3.37
CA THR A 242 -10.62 18.82 2.81
C THR A 242 -10.47 18.68 1.31
N LEU A 243 -11.15 19.56 0.56
CA LEU A 243 -11.08 19.63 -0.90
C LEU A 243 -10.30 20.90 -1.31
N PRO A 244 -9.46 20.83 -2.36
CA PRO A 244 -8.69 21.99 -2.82
C PRO A 244 -9.63 23.03 -3.43
N SER A 245 -9.42 24.31 -3.07
CA SER A 245 -10.32 25.43 -3.36
C SER A 245 -10.30 25.96 -4.81
N ILE A 246 -9.92 25.15 -5.79
CA ILE A 246 -9.67 25.64 -7.16
C ILE A 246 -10.54 24.89 -8.17
N GLY A 247 -11.57 25.59 -8.67
CA GLY A 247 -12.16 25.35 -9.99
C GLY A 247 -13.09 24.14 -10.17
N GLN A 248 -13.34 23.33 -9.13
CA GLN A 248 -14.39 22.31 -9.23
C GLN A 248 -15.75 23.00 -9.16
N SER A 249 -16.54 22.91 -10.23
CA SER A 249 -17.98 23.15 -10.14
C SER A 249 -18.52 22.22 -9.06
N ALA A 250 -19.21 22.78 -8.08
CA ALA A 250 -19.65 22.06 -6.89
C ALA A 250 -20.70 20.95 -7.17
N GLU A 251 -21.02 20.69 -8.44
CA GLU A 251 -21.85 19.59 -8.90
C GLU A 251 -21.09 18.25 -8.74
N GLY A 252 -21.58 17.38 -7.85
CA GLY A 252 -21.09 15.99 -7.72
C GLY A 252 -20.25 15.66 -6.49
N ILE A 253 -20.11 16.57 -5.52
CA ILE A 253 -19.45 16.24 -4.23
C ILE A 253 -20.48 15.61 -3.28
N GLU A 254 -20.29 14.33 -2.97
CA GLU A 254 -21.17 13.55 -2.10
C GLU A 254 -20.36 12.86 -0.99
N LEU A 255 -20.86 12.92 0.24
CA LEU A 255 -20.36 12.08 1.33
C LEU A 255 -21.29 10.89 1.52
N LYS A 256 -20.80 9.68 1.26
CA LYS A 256 -21.54 8.42 1.43
C LYS A 256 -20.91 7.57 2.52
N ILE A 257 -21.75 7.08 3.42
CA ILE A 257 -21.37 6.17 4.51
C ILE A 257 -21.93 4.79 4.17
N PHE A 258 -21.05 3.79 4.16
CA PHE A 258 -21.41 2.39 3.91
C PHE A 258 -21.16 1.55 5.17
N ASP A 259 -21.94 0.49 5.36
CA ASP A 259 -21.66 -0.51 6.38
C ASP A 259 -20.59 -1.51 5.89
N VAL A 260 -20.18 -2.42 6.78
CA VAL A 260 -19.16 -3.44 6.49
C VAL A 260 -19.55 -4.42 5.37
N SER A 261 -20.84 -4.49 5.00
CA SER A 261 -21.31 -5.28 3.85
C SER A 261 -21.25 -4.51 2.53
N GLY A 262 -20.90 -3.23 2.55
CA GLY A 262 -20.93 -2.33 1.40
C GLY A 262 -22.30 -1.73 1.11
N ARG A 263 -23.29 -1.90 2.00
CA ARG A 263 -24.62 -1.28 1.85
C ARG A 263 -24.53 0.20 2.23
N LEU A 264 -25.13 1.06 1.40
CA LEU A 264 -25.24 2.50 1.69
C LEU A 264 -26.14 2.73 2.91
N VAL A 265 -25.56 3.29 3.97
CA VAL A 265 -26.24 3.66 5.22
C VAL A 265 -26.73 5.10 5.15
N LYS A 266 -25.90 6.00 4.62
CA LYS A 266 -26.24 7.44 4.54
C LYS A 266 -25.57 8.11 3.36
N SER A 267 -26.28 9.07 2.75
CA SER A 267 -25.73 9.98 1.74
C SER A 267 -26.04 11.41 2.14
N PHE A 268 -25.05 12.29 2.08
CA PHE A 268 -25.19 13.72 2.27
C PHE A 268 -24.92 14.43 0.96
N SER A 269 -25.91 15.15 0.46
CA SER A 269 -25.75 16.10 -0.64
C SER A 269 -25.36 17.45 -0.06
N LEU A 270 -24.17 17.94 -0.39
CA LEU A 270 -23.68 19.22 0.10
C LEU A 270 -24.22 20.35 -0.80
N PRO A 271 -25.07 21.27 -0.31
CA PRO A 271 -25.58 22.36 -1.13
C PRO A 271 -24.47 23.35 -1.48
N THR A 272 -24.48 23.76 -2.74
CA THR A 272 -23.30 24.23 -3.48
C THR A 272 -23.17 25.74 -3.61
N ALA A 273 -24.06 26.52 -3.00
CA ALA A 273 -24.22 27.89 -3.47
C ALA A 273 -23.09 28.84 -3.00
N TYR A 274 -22.64 28.84 -1.74
CA TYR A 274 -21.71 29.87 -1.22
C TYR A 274 -20.94 29.45 0.05
N SER A 275 -20.19 28.35 0.05
CA SER A 275 -19.42 27.91 1.22
C SER A 275 -18.07 28.63 1.33
N LEU A 276 -18.09 29.87 1.83
CA LEU A 276 -16.90 30.54 2.40
C LEU A 276 -16.62 30.07 3.84
N LEU A 277 -17.49 29.23 4.41
CA LEU A 277 -17.42 28.72 5.77
C LEU A 277 -17.40 27.19 5.77
N PRO A 278 -16.67 26.55 6.70
CA PRO A 278 -16.70 25.10 6.87
C PRO A 278 -18.14 24.59 7.04
N THR A 279 -18.55 23.63 6.20
CA THR A 279 -19.84 22.96 6.36
C THR A 279 -19.70 21.88 7.43
N VAL A 280 -20.33 22.08 8.59
CA VAL A 280 -20.39 21.07 9.65
C VAL A 280 -21.72 20.34 9.57
N LEU A 281 -21.67 19.02 9.39
CA LEU A 281 -22.83 18.14 9.43
C LEU A 281 -22.76 17.25 10.68
N THR A 282 -23.86 17.16 11.41
CA THR A 282 -24.00 16.27 12.55
C THR A 282 -25.05 15.21 12.25
N TRP A 283 -24.70 13.93 12.45
CA TRP A 283 -25.61 12.80 12.31
C TRP A 283 -25.45 11.86 13.52
N ASN A 284 -26.57 11.36 14.04
CA ASN A 284 -26.64 10.59 15.29
C ASN A 284 -26.89 9.08 15.08
N GLY A 285 -26.77 8.58 13.85
CA GLY A 285 -26.94 7.15 13.57
C GLY A 285 -28.38 6.67 13.38
N ILE A 286 -29.39 7.56 13.48
CA ILE A 286 -30.82 7.27 13.27
C ILE A 286 -31.29 7.87 11.94
#